data_AF-A0A8B8ETD5-F1
#
_entry.id   AF-A0A8B8ETD5-F1
#
_cell.length_a   1.000
_cell.length_b   1.000
_cell.length_c   1.000
_cell.angle_alpha   90.00
_cell.angle_beta   90.00
_cell.angle_gamma   90.00
#
_symmetry.space_group_name_H-M   'P 1'
#
loop_
_entity.id
_entity.type
_entity.pdbx_description
1 polymer ?
#
loop_
_entity_poly.entity_id
_entity_poly.type
_entity_poly.pdbx_seq_one_letter_code
_entity_poly.pdbx_strand_id
1 'polypeptide(L)'
;MKGLFLLAILCFLETQCMSPHGGNPHGGQLLLWELTDKLWVLGDLDHSGFLSLAELEKEFITNFDHDGSGCVVSHEFVHQWQHNYLDTHQASVHVFEHFDMDKSGAVCHDDIQALFTATDHNQDNLLEKDEFDALMMFIYGRLPLQS
;
A
#
# COMPACT_ATOMS: atom_id res chain seq x y z
N MET A 1 -9.06 0.74 -63.00
CA MET A 1 -8.64 -0.46 -62.25
C MET A 1 -7.18 -0.24 -61.85
N LYS A 2 -6.72 -0.13 -60.60
CA LYS A 2 -7.15 -0.23 -59.20
C LYS A 2 -6.09 0.66 -58.49
N GLY A 3 -6.27 1.42 -57.41
CA GLY A 3 -7.29 1.68 -56.42
C GLY A 3 -6.56 2.54 -55.38
N LEU A 4 -7.16 3.66 -54.96
CA LEU A 4 -6.67 4.50 -53.86
C LEU A 4 -6.64 3.68 -52.57
N PHE A 5 -5.58 3.83 -51.78
CA PHE A 5 -5.63 3.57 -50.34
C PHE A 5 -5.13 4.81 -49.59
N LEU A 6 -6.10 5.63 -49.17
CA LEU A 6 -5.99 6.40 -47.93
C LEU A 6 -6.15 5.41 -46.76
N LEU A 7 -5.18 5.34 -45.86
CA LEU A 7 -5.40 4.95 -44.46
C LEU A 7 -4.59 5.95 -43.63
N ALA A 8 -5.25 6.98 -43.10
CA ALA A 8 -5.82 6.98 -41.76
C ALA A 8 -4.71 7.08 -40.69
N ILE A 9 -4.36 8.35 -40.43
CA ILE A 9 -3.78 8.81 -39.17
C ILE A 9 -4.73 8.37 -38.06
N LEU A 10 -4.31 7.40 -37.27
CA LEU A 10 -4.88 7.17 -35.95
C LEU A 10 -3.72 7.23 -34.97
N CYS A 11 -3.77 8.27 -34.14
CA CYS A 11 -2.93 8.49 -33.00
C CYS A 11 -2.89 7.24 -32.12
N PHE A 12 -1.81 6.46 -32.20
CA PHE A 12 -1.34 5.76 -31.03
C PHE A 12 -0.61 6.80 -30.18
N LEU A 13 -1.39 7.52 -29.36
CA LEU A 13 -0.90 8.00 -28.08
C LEU A 13 -0.71 6.77 -27.19
N GLU A 14 0.27 5.93 -27.54
CA GLU A 14 0.97 5.15 -26.54
C GLU A 14 1.82 6.16 -25.79
N THR A 15 1.20 6.79 -24.80
CA THR A 15 1.96 7.26 -23.65
C THR A 15 2.46 5.99 -22.98
N GLN A 16 3.57 5.46 -23.49
CA GLN A 16 4.45 4.62 -22.72
C GLN A 16 4.88 5.53 -21.57
N CYS A 17 4.17 5.43 -20.44
CA CYS A 17 4.65 5.99 -19.20
C CYS A 17 5.96 5.28 -18.93
N MET A 18 7.06 5.94 -19.27
CA MET A 18 8.39 5.44 -19.02
C MET A 18 8.52 5.30 -17.50
N SER A 19 8.46 4.09 -16.96
CA SER A 19 8.88 3.81 -15.59
C SER A 19 10.35 4.28 -15.48
N PRO A 20 10.68 5.32 -14.68
CA PRO A 20 12.01 5.91 -14.72
C PRO A 20 13.06 5.14 -13.90
N HIS A 21 12.70 4.01 -13.29
CA HIS A 21 13.52 3.44 -12.22
C HIS A 21 13.94 2.02 -12.54
N GLY A 22 15.24 1.86 -12.76
CA GLY A 22 15.90 0.61 -13.06
C GLY A 22 15.71 -0.44 -11.97
N GLY A 23 15.77 -1.70 -12.39
CA GLY A 23 15.50 -2.86 -11.56
C GLY A 23 16.25 -2.86 -10.23
N ASN A 24 15.53 -3.29 -9.21
CA ASN A 24 15.99 -3.46 -7.84
C ASN A 24 17.30 -4.28 -7.74
N PRO A 25 18.43 -3.66 -7.31
CA PRO A 25 19.70 -4.34 -7.12
C PRO A 25 19.75 -5.22 -5.85
N HIS A 26 18.71 -5.19 -5.01
CA HIS A 26 18.60 -5.92 -3.74
C HIS A 26 17.75 -7.19 -3.86
N GLY A 27 18.02 -8.02 -4.87
CA GLY A 27 17.83 -9.49 -4.87
C GLY A 27 16.57 -10.13 -4.22
N GLY A 28 15.45 -9.41 -4.07
CA GLY A 28 14.23 -9.93 -3.43
C GLY A 28 13.38 -8.92 -2.63
N GLN A 29 13.87 -7.70 -2.34
CA GLN A 29 13.22 -6.77 -1.41
C GLN A 29 12.72 -5.50 -2.10
N LEU A 30 11.42 -5.17 -2.07
CA LEU A 30 10.87 -4.01 -2.78
C LEU A 30 11.53 -2.69 -2.32
N LEU A 31 11.79 -1.78 -3.27
CA LEU A 31 12.07 -0.37 -2.94
C LEU A 31 10.83 0.27 -2.31
N LEU A 32 10.99 1.32 -1.50
CA LEU A 32 9.85 1.96 -0.81
C LEU A 32 8.72 2.35 -1.77
N TRP A 33 9.04 2.92 -2.93
CA TRP A 33 8.03 3.30 -3.92
C TRP A 33 7.37 2.08 -4.59
N GLU A 34 8.11 0.98 -4.82
CA GLU A 34 7.53 -0.27 -5.34
C GLU A 34 6.59 -0.90 -4.32
N LEU A 35 6.95 -0.81 -3.04
CA LEU A 35 6.13 -1.24 -1.92
C LEU A 35 4.85 -0.39 -1.79
N THR A 36 4.96 0.94 -1.80
CA THR A 36 3.78 1.81 -1.68
C THR A 36 2.85 1.69 -2.87
N ASP A 37 3.39 1.55 -4.09
CA ASP A 37 2.57 1.25 -5.28
C ASP A 37 1.87 -0.11 -5.16
N LYS A 38 2.57 -1.12 -4.65
CA LYS A 38 1.96 -2.45 -4.44
C LYS A 38 0.86 -2.41 -3.39
N LEU A 39 1.09 -1.74 -2.26
CA LEU A 39 0.09 -1.54 -1.21
C LEU A 39 -1.14 -0.81 -1.74
N TRP A 40 -0.93 0.27 -2.49
CA TRP A 40 -2.00 1.04 -3.11
C TRP A 40 -2.87 0.18 -4.04
N VAL A 41 -2.23 -0.55 -4.96
CA VAL A 41 -2.95 -1.38 -5.94
C VAL A 41 -3.72 -2.53 -5.28
N LEU A 42 -3.20 -3.09 -4.19
CA LEU A 42 -3.89 -4.15 -3.46
C LEU A 42 -5.00 -3.62 -2.54
N GLY A 43 -4.84 -2.42 -2.01
CA GLY A 43 -5.83 -1.76 -1.16
C GLY A 43 -7.02 -1.16 -1.92
N ASP A 44 -6.80 -0.62 -3.13
CA ASP A 44 -7.87 -0.02 -3.97
C ASP A 44 -8.68 -1.14 -4.66
N LEU A 45 -9.55 -1.77 -3.88
CA LEU A 45 -10.27 -2.99 -4.25
C LEU A 45 -11.38 -2.72 -5.26
N ASP A 46 -12.00 -1.55 -5.18
CA ASP A 46 -13.04 -1.14 -6.13
C ASP A 46 -12.48 -0.38 -7.35
N HIS A 47 -11.17 -0.10 -7.36
CA HIS A 47 -10.46 0.62 -8.41
C HIS A 47 -10.99 2.04 -8.63
N SER A 48 -11.46 2.68 -7.56
CA SER A 48 -11.93 4.06 -7.59
C SER A 48 -10.79 5.08 -7.72
N GLY A 49 -9.55 4.67 -7.45
CA GLY A 49 -8.39 5.56 -7.36
C GLY A 49 -8.28 6.27 -6.02
N PHE A 50 -8.97 5.76 -4.99
CA PHE A 50 -8.93 6.23 -3.60
C PHE A 50 -8.92 5.03 -2.67
N LEU A 51 -8.41 5.19 -1.44
CA LEU A 51 -8.56 4.17 -0.40
C LEU A 51 -9.61 4.60 0.60
N SER A 52 -10.69 3.84 0.72
CA SER A 52 -11.68 4.02 1.77
C SER A 52 -11.27 3.33 3.09
N LEU A 53 -11.87 3.75 4.21
CA LEU A 53 -11.65 3.08 5.50
C LEU A 53 -11.95 1.57 5.43
N ALA A 54 -13.05 1.19 4.76
CA ALA A 54 -13.45 -0.20 4.63
C ALA A 54 -12.44 -1.03 3.81
N GLU A 55 -11.76 -0.42 2.85
CA GLU A 55 -10.70 -1.07 2.07
C GLU A 55 -9.44 -1.28 2.90
N LEU A 56 -9.04 -0.29 3.71
CA LEU A 56 -7.93 -0.46 4.66
C LEU A 56 -8.22 -1.55 5.68
N GLU A 57 -9.43 -1.59 6.24
CA GLU A 57 -9.85 -2.65 7.18
C GLU A 57 -9.83 -4.02 6.52
N LYS A 58 -10.29 -4.09 5.28
CA LYS A 58 -10.26 -5.36 4.55
C LYS A 58 -8.83 -5.82 4.29
N GLU A 59 -7.96 -4.92 3.86
CA GLU A 59 -6.57 -5.26 3.55
C GLU A 59 -5.74 -5.59 4.79
N PHE A 60 -5.86 -4.81 5.88
CA PHE A 60 -4.99 -4.92 7.04
C PHE A 60 -5.58 -5.65 8.24
N ILE A 61 -6.90 -5.86 8.29
CA ILE A 61 -7.55 -6.69 9.31
C ILE A 61 -8.05 -7.98 8.67
N THR A 62 -9.02 -7.90 7.75
CA THR A 62 -9.73 -9.10 7.28
C THR A 62 -8.81 -10.10 6.57
N ASN A 63 -7.84 -9.62 5.78
CA ASN A 63 -6.89 -10.49 5.07
C ASN A 63 -5.77 -11.04 5.99
N PHE A 64 -5.61 -10.49 7.19
CA PHE A 64 -4.47 -10.74 8.09
C PHE A 64 -4.90 -11.51 9.36
N ASP A 65 -6.15 -11.35 9.80
CA ASP A 65 -6.76 -12.01 10.96
C ASP A 65 -6.96 -13.52 10.67
N HIS A 66 -6.05 -14.36 11.15
CA HIS A 66 -6.04 -15.80 10.88
C HIS A 66 -6.90 -16.57 11.88
N ASP A 67 -7.06 -16.05 13.09
CA ASP A 67 -7.87 -16.68 14.14
C ASP A 67 -9.33 -16.20 14.18
N GLY A 68 -9.67 -15.14 13.44
CA GLY A 68 -11.02 -14.61 13.30
C GLY A 68 -11.48 -13.82 14.52
N SER A 69 -10.55 -13.23 15.27
CA SER A 69 -10.85 -12.46 16.48
C SER A 69 -11.39 -11.06 16.19
N GLY A 70 -11.25 -10.57 14.96
CA GLY A 70 -11.57 -9.19 14.56
C GLY A 70 -10.45 -8.18 14.82
N CYS A 71 -9.29 -8.65 15.29
CA CYS A 71 -8.07 -7.87 15.46
C CYS A 71 -6.86 -8.69 15.01
N VAL A 72 -5.80 -8.04 14.58
CA VAL A 72 -4.60 -8.71 14.08
C VAL A 72 -3.47 -8.54 15.08
N VAL A 73 -3.03 -9.62 15.71
CA VAL A 73 -1.87 -9.54 16.61
C VAL A 73 -0.55 -9.53 15.83
N SER A 74 0.51 -9.05 16.48
CA SER A 74 1.82 -8.82 15.83
C SER A 74 2.33 -9.99 14.97
N HIS A 75 2.19 -11.25 15.42
CA HIS A 75 2.69 -12.39 14.67
C HIS A 75 1.89 -12.67 13.38
N GLU A 76 0.58 -12.45 13.39
CA GLU A 76 -0.28 -12.55 12.20
C GLU A 76 0.07 -11.44 11.21
N PHE A 77 0.15 -10.20 11.72
CA PHE A 77 0.49 -9.04 10.92
C PHE A 77 1.83 -9.20 10.22
N VAL A 78 2.87 -9.51 11.00
CA VAL A 78 4.23 -9.64 10.48
C VAL A 78 4.33 -10.79 9.48
N HIS A 79 3.71 -11.93 9.78
CA HIS A 79 3.71 -13.06 8.85
C HIS A 79 3.04 -12.70 7.52
N GLN A 80 1.84 -12.12 7.57
CA GLN A 80 1.09 -11.79 6.37
C GLN A 80 1.71 -10.62 5.59
N TRP A 81 2.25 -9.61 6.26
CA TRP A 81 2.95 -8.48 5.64
C TRP A 81 4.19 -8.94 4.87
N GLN A 82 5.04 -9.77 5.47
CA GLN A 82 6.21 -10.33 4.79
C GLN A 82 5.82 -11.19 3.58
N HIS A 83 4.74 -11.96 3.71
CA HIS A 83 4.22 -12.78 2.62
C HIS A 83 3.72 -11.93 1.45
N ASN A 84 2.92 -10.90 1.74
CA ASN A 84 2.28 -10.08 0.72
C ASN A 84 3.26 -9.10 0.08
N TYR A 85 4.18 -8.50 0.84
CA TYR A 85 4.96 -7.36 0.38
C TYR A 85 6.48 -7.59 0.34
N LEU A 86 6.95 -8.80 0.65
CA LEU A 86 8.38 -9.19 0.56
C LEU A 86 9.32 -8.32 1.41
N ASP A 87 8.81 -7.86 2.55
CA ASP A 87 9.54 -6.99 3.46
C ASP A 87 10.40 -7.78 4.47
N THR A 88 11.33 -7.10 5.14
CA THR A 88 12.10 -7.68 6.25
C THR A 88 11.22 -7.86 7.48
N HIS A 89 11.56 -8.83 8.32
CA HIS A 89 10.89 -9.02 9.62
C HIS A 89 10.93 -7.74 10.47
N GLN A 90 12.09 -7.07 10.52
CA GLN A 90 12.26 -5.82 11.28
C GLN A 90 11.33 -4.70 10.77
N ALA A 91 11.26 -4.51 9.46
CA ALA A 91 10.39 -3.49 8.87
C ALA A 91 8.90 -3.85 9.05
N SER A 92 8.53 -5.13 8.93
CA SER A 92 7.16 -5.58 9.19
C SER A 92 6.72 -5.34 10.65
N VAL A 93 7.61 -5.62 11.61
CA VAL A 93 7.38 -5.29 13.03
C VAL A 93 7.23 -3.78 13.21
N HIS A 94 8.08 -2.99 12.55
CA HIS A 94 8.03 -1.53 12.62
C HIS A 94 6.74 -0.95 12.02
N VAL A 95 6.22 -1.53 10.92
CA VAL A 95 4.91 -1.15 10.38
C VAL A 95 3.81 -1.50 11.38
N PHE A 96 3.81 -2.71 11.95
CA PHE A 96 2.85 -3.11 12.97
C PHE A 96 2.80 -2.11 14.13
N GLU A 97 3.96 -1.71 14.67
CA GLU A 97 4.05 -0.74 15.77
C GLU A 97 3.50 0.66 15.42
N HIS A 98 3.44 1.02 14.14
CA HIS A 98 2.82 2.26 13.69
C HIS A 98 1.32 2.12 13.42
N PHE A 99 0.86 0.91 13.13
CA PHE A 99 -0.54 0.60 12.92
C PHE A 99 -1.27 0.34 14.24
N ASP A 100 -0.59 -0.18 15.26
CA ASP A 100 -1.10 -0.36 16.63
C ASP A 100 -1.12 0.99 17.36
N MET A 101 -2.15 1.80 17.06
CA MET A 101 -2.25 3.20 17.46
C MET A 101 -2.42 3.36 18.97
N ASP A 102 -3.15 2.45 19.61
CA ASP A 102 -3.36 2.44 21.05
C ASP A 102 -2.31 1.63 21.85
N LYS A 103 -1.43 0.91 21.15
CA LYS A 103 -0.37 0.05 21.70
C LYS A 103 -0.92 -1.11 22.53
N SER A 104 -2.06 -1.65 22.13
CA SER A 104 -2.70 -2.81 22.76
C SER A 104 -1.97 -4.11 22.45
N GLY A 105 -1.11 -4.14 21.43
CA GLY A 105 -0.48 -5.35 20.91
C GLY A 105 -1.31 -6.06 19.84
N ALA A 106 -2.37 -5.42 19.34
CA ALA A 106 -3.17 -5.86 18.22
C ALA A 106 -3.63 -4.66 17.39
N VAL A 107 -3.79 -4.85 16.07
CA VAL A 107 -4.40 -3.84 15.19
C VAL A 107 -5.87 -4.19 15.03
N CYS A 108 -6.74 -3.34 15.56
CA CYS A 108 -8.19 -3.49 15.51
C CYS A 108 -8.84 -2.38 14.65
N HIS A 109 -10.17 -2.43 14.51
CA HIS A 109 -10.95 -1.40 13.81
C HIS A 109 -10.61 0.02 14.26
N ASP A 110 -10.57 0.26 15.58
CA ASP A 110 -10.31 1.59 16.14
C ASP A 110 -8.92 2.12 15.75
N ASP A 111 -7.93 1.24 15.60
CA ASP A 111 -6.59 1.61 15.15
C ASP A 111 -6.56 2.02 13.68
N ILE A 112 -7.21 1.23 12.80
CA ILE A 112 -7.32 1.56 11.37
C ILE A 112 -8.12 2.84 11.18
N GLN A 113 -9.19 3.05 11.96
CA GLN A 113 -9.96 4.29 11.95
C GLN A 113 -9.12 5.49 12.42
N ALA A 114 -8.33 5.33 13.48
CA ALA A 114 -7.46 6.38 13.98
C ALA A 114 -6.35 6.73 12.98
N LEU A 115 -5.73 5.72 12.37
CA LEU A 115 -4.71 5.86 11.32
C LEU A 115 -5.29 6.57 10.09
N PHE A 116 -6.47 6.15 9.64
CA PHE A 116 -7.20 6.76 8.53
C PHE A 116 -7.46 8.24 8.80
N THR A 117 -8.05 8.55 9.97
CA THR A 117 -8.36 9.93 10.38
C THR A 117 -7.11 10.81 10.49
N ALA A 118 -5.98 10.23 10.90
CA ALA A 118 -4.71 10.95 10.99
C ALA A 118 -4.06 11.20 9.61
N THR A 119 -4.44 10.43 8.59
CA THR A 119 -3.86 10.46 7.24
C THR A 119 -4.72 11.26 6.26
N ASP A 120 -6.05 11.23 6.42
CA ASP A 120 -7.04 12.01 5.66
C ASP A 120 -6.95 13.50 6.04
N HIS A 121 -6.07 14.22 5.36
CA HIS A 121 -5.78 15.62 5.64
C HIS A 121 -6.88 16.55 5.09
N ASN A 122 -7.48 16.17 3.96
CA ASN A 122 -8.52 16.97 3.31
C ASN A 122 -9.92 16.74 3.95
N GLN A 123 -10.06 15.71 4.77
CA GLN A 123 -11.26 15.30 5.51
C GLN A 123 -12.45 14.93 4.63
N ASP A 124 -12.19 14.35 3.46
CA ASP A 124 -13.24 13.92 2.53
C ASP A 124 -13.68 12.45 2.74
N ASN A 125 -13.08 11.75 3.70
CA ASN A 125 -13.28 10.33 4.01
C ASN A 125 -12.79 9.38 2.91
N LEU A 126 -11.79 9.81 2.14
CA LEU A 126 -11.01 9.00 1.20
C LEU A 126 -9.54 9.34 1.40
N LEU A 127 -8.64 8.36 1.22
CA LEU A 127 -7.22 8.67 1.10
C LEU A 127 -6.85 8.81 -0.37
N GLU A 128 -6.26 9.95 -0.69
CA GLU A 128 -5.56 10.17 -1.95
C GLU A 128 -4.19 9.46 -1.95
N LYS A 129 -3.61 9.27 -3.13
CA LYS A 129 -2.33 8.56 -3.26
C LYS A 129 -1.19 9.28 -2.53
N ASP A 130 -1.19 10.60 -2.56
CA ASP A 130 -0.17 11.42 -1.89
C ASP A 130 -0.29 11.38 -0.37
N GLU A 131 -1.51 11.35 0.18
CA GLU A 131 -1.77 11.13 1.60
C GLU A 131 -1.26 9.76 2.06
N PHE A 132 -1.59 8.71 1.29
CA PHE A 132 -1.10 7.36 1.57
C PHE A 132 0.43 7.26 1.43
N ASP A 133 1.02 7.83 0.39
CA ASP A 133 2.48 7.86 0.21
C ASP A 133 3.16 8.62 1.36
N ALA A 134 2.57 9.72 1.85
CA ALA A 134 3.09 10.46 3.00
C ALA A 134 3.08 9.62 4.28
N LEU A 135 2.00 8.85 4.54
CA LEU A 135 1.93 7.90 5.65
C LEU A 135 3.06 6.86 5.54
N MET A 136 3.20 6.22 4.38
CA MET A 136 4.20 5.17 4.21
C MET A 136 5.63 5.71 4.30
N MET A 137 5.90 6.88 3.73
CA MET A 137 7.18 7.58 3.92
C MET A 137 7.44 7.92 5.38
N PHE A 138 6.42 8.34 6.14
CA PHE A 138 6.55 8.64 7.56
C PHE A 138 6.96 7.40 8.36
N ILE A 139 6.32 6.25 8.09
CA ILE A 139 6.61 4.98 8.77
C ILE A 139 8.04 4.53 8.43
N TYR A 140 8.37 4.36 7.15
CA TYR A 140 9.66 3.83 6.73
C TYR A 140 10.83 4.79 6.97
N GLY A 141 10.59 6.10 6.97
CA GLY A 141 11.59 7.10 7.33
C GLY A 141 12.02 7.05 8.79
N ARG A 142 11.29 6.32 9.65
CA ARG A 142 11.62 6.10 11.07
C ARG A 142 12.16 4.71 11.36
N LEU A 143 12.37 3.89 10.34
CA LEU A 143 12.93 2.55 10.53
C LEU A 143 14.33 2.68 11.18
N PRO A 144 14.56 2.10 12.37
CA PRO A 144 15.84 2.22 13.04
C PRO A 144 16.95 1.60 12.19
N LEU A 145 18.04 2.36 11.99
CA LEU A 145 19.21 1.88 11.27
C LEU A 145 19.80 0.68 12.01
N GLN A 146 20.07 -0.40 11.27
CA GLN A 146 20.74 -1.58 11.81
C GLN A 146 22.15 -1.17 12.30
N SER A 147 22.39 -1.30 13.60
CA SER A 147 23.71 -1.16 14.22
C SER A 147 24.53 -2.43 14.10
#